data_AF-A0A7K9Z2S6-F1
#
_entry.id   AF-A0A7K9Z2S6-F1
#
_cell.length_a   1.000
_cell.length_b   1.000
_cell.length_c   1.000
_cell.angle_alpha   90.00
_cell.angle_beta   90.00
_cell.angle_gamma   90.00
#
_symmetry.space_group_name_H-M   'P 1'
#
loop_
_entity.id
_entity.type
_entity.pdbx_description
1 polymer ?
#
loop_
_entity_poly.entity_id
_entity_poly.type
_entity_poly.pdbx_seq_one_letter_code
_entity_poly.pdbx_strand_id
1 'polypeptide(L)'
;MFRSVRHMIYDLIEWRSQILSGTLPQDELKELKKKVTAKIDYGNRILDLDLVVRDEDGNILDPEQTSTISLFRAHEIASKQVEERLLEEKSQKQNIDINRQAKFAATPSFALFVNLKNVVCKIGEDAEVLMSLYDPHESKFISENYLVRWSSSGLPKDIDRLHNLRAVFTDLGSKDLKREKISFVCQIVRVGRMELRDNNTRKLTSGLRRPFGVAGNLLC
;
A
#
# COMPACT_ATOMS: atom_id res chain seq x y z
N MET A 1 9.31 -14.85 3.66
CA MET A 1 9.76 -16.07 4.37
C MET A 1 9.97 -15.82 5.87
N PHE A 2 10.93 -14.99 6.30
CA PHE A 2 11.22 -14.75 7.74
C PHE A 2 10.00 -14.37 8.58
N ARG A 3 9.19 -13.40 8.13
CA ARG A 3 7.97 -13.00 8.85
C ARG A 3 6.99 -14.16 9.00
N SER A 4 6.77 -14.95 7.95
CA SER A 4 5.84 -16.09 7.98
C SER A 4 6.31 -17.16 8.98
N VAL A 5 7.58 -17.54 8.93
CA VAL A 5 8.18 -18.51 9.87
C VAL A 5 8.11 -18.00 11.31
N ARG A 6 8.36 -16.70 11.54
CA ARG A 6 8.24 -16.10 12.87
C ARG A 6 6.83 -16.23 13.44
N HIS A 7 5.78 -16.01 12.63
CA HIS A 7 4.40 -16.21 13.10
C HIS A 7 4.13 -17.68 13.40
N MET A 8 4.59 -18.62 12.55
CA MET A 8 4.45 -20.05 12.84
C MET A 8 5.13 -20.46 14.15
N ILE A 9 6.30 -19.89 14.45
CA ILE A 9 7.01 -20.15 15.72
C ILE A 9 6.19 -19.62 16.91
N TYR A 10 5.61 -18.42 16.81
CA TYR A 10 4.75 -17.90 17.88
C TYR A 10 3.52 -18.79 18.12
N ASP A 11 2.85 -19.22 17.05
CA ASP A 11 1.72 -20.16 17.14
C ASP A 11 2.14 -21.46 17.86
N LEU A 12 3.31 -22.03 17.50
CA LEU A 12 3.84 -23.25 18.11
C LEU A 12 4.21 -23.07 19.58
N ILE A 13 4.76 -21.92 19.96
CA ILE A 13 5.07 -21.60 21.37
C ILE A 13 3.78 -21.53 22.19
N GLU A 14 2.73 -20.91 21.64
CA GLU A 14 1.44 -20.82 22.30
C GLU A 14 0.81 -22.21 22.47
N TRP A 15 0.76 -23.01 21.40
CA TRP A 15 0.22 -24.38 21.48
C TRP A 15 1.02 -25.28 22.41
N ARG A 16 2.35 -25.11 22.48
CA ARG A 16 3.18 -25.79 23.48
C ARG A 16 2.75 -25.40 24.90
N SER A 17 2.50 -24.12 25.15
CA SER A 17 2.02 -23.66 26.47
C SER A 17 0.65 -24.26 26.81
N GLN A 18 -0.24 -24.38 25.83
CA GLN A 18 -1.56 -25.00 26.00
C GLN A 18 -1.44 -26.51 26.30
N ILE A 19 -0.58 -27.24 25.58
CA ILE A 19 -0.36 -28.67 25.85
C ILE A 19 0.21 -28.89 27.26
N LEU A 20 1.12 -28.01 27.71
CA LEU A 20 1.75 -28.11 29.02
C LEU A 20 0.87 -27.62 30.17
N SER A 21 -0.17 -26.82 29.91
CA SER A 21 -1.06 -26.33 30.97
C SER A 21 -1.89 -27.46 31.58
N GLY A 22 -2.11 -28.56 30.84
CA GLY A 22 -2.88 -29.72 31.32
C GLY A 22 -4.36 -29.42 31.56
N THR A 23 -4.86 -28.27 31.09
CA THR A 23 -6.24 -27.80 31.31
C THR A 23 -7.20 -28.19 30.19
N LEU A 24 -6.70 -28.74 29.08
CA LEU A 24 -7.52 -29.12 27.94
C LEU A 24 -8.14 -30.52 28.12
N PRO A 25 -9.41 -30.72 27.73
CA PRO A 25 -10.02 -32.04 27.56
C PRO A 25 -9.20 -32.94 26.61
N GLN A 26 -9.37 -34.26 26.72
CA GLN A 26 -8.61 -35.21 25.87
C GLN A 26 -8.88 -35.03 24.38
N ASP A 27 -10.13 -34.71 23.99
CA ASP A 27 -10.50 -34.52 22.58
C ASP A 27 -9.84 -33.27 22.01
N GLU A 28 -9.89 -32.14 22.73
CA GLU A 28 -9.22 -30.90 22.33
C GLU A 28 -7.70 -31.07 22.29
N LEU A 29 -7.12 -31.82 23.24
CA LEU A 29 -5.70 -32.13 23.25
C LEU A 29 -5.29 -32.97 22.03
N LYS A 30 -6.13 -33.92 21.61
CA LYS A 30 -5.88 -34.74 20.42
C LYS A 30 -5.93 -33.89 19.15
N GLU A 31 -6.91 -33.01 19.02
CA GLU A 31 -6.98 -32.07 17.88
C GLU A 31 -5.80 -31.09 17.87
N LEU A 32 -5.44 -30.54 19.03
CA LEU A 32 -4.32 -29.62 19.16
C LEU A 32 -2.99 -30.31 18.78
N LYS A 33 -2.78 -31.55 19.21
CA LYS A 33 -1.61 -32.35 18.77
C LYS A 33 -1.57 -32.51 17.26
N LYS A 34 -2.69 -32.90 16.62
CA LYS A 34 -2.78 -33.01 15.16
C LYS A 34 -2.50 -31.69 14.45
N LYS A 35 -2.96 -30.57 15.01
CA LYS A 35 -2.73 -29.23 14.46
C LYS A 35 -1.27 -28.81 14.58
N VAL A 36 -0.65 -29.08 15.73
CA VAL A 36 0.78 -28.81 15.99
C VAL A 36 1.66 -29.59 15.03
N THR A 37 1.45 -30.90 14.92
CA THR A 37 2.26 -31.77 14.04
C THR A 37 2.13 -31.35 12.59
N ALA A 38 0.90 -31.13 12.10
CA ALA A 38 0.68 -30.66 10.74
C ALA A 38 1.37 -29.32 10.43
N LYS A 39 1.41 -28.38 11.40
CA LYS A 39 2.09 -27.09 11.23
C LYS A 39 3.61 -27.24 11.22
N ILE A 40 4.16 -28.15 12.03
CA ILE A 40 5.59 -28.47 12.04
C ILE A 40 6.00 -29.11 10.71
N ASP A 41 5.27 -30.11 10.24
CA ASP A 41 5.59 -30.84 9.01
C ASP A 41 5.51 -29.90 7.79
N TYR A 42 4.53 -28.99 7.77
CA TYR A 42 4.44 -27.90 6.80
C TYR A 42 5.64 -26.93 6.88
N GLY A 43 6.01 -26.52 8.08
CA GLY A 43 7.17 -25.66 8.33
C GLY A 43 8.47 -26.30 7.84
N ASN A 44 8.69 -27.58 8.15
CA ASN A 44 9.85 -28.35 7.71
C ASN A 44 9.92 -28.37 6.18
N ARG A 45 8.80 -28.63 5.49
CA ARG A 45 8.79 -28.65 4.02
C ARG A 45 9.11 -27.29 3.40
N ILE A 46 8.63 -26.18 3.95
CA ILE A 46 8.97 -24.82 3.46
C ILE A 46 10.44 -24.47 3.71
N LEU A 47 10.99 -24.97 4.82
CA LEU A 47 12.38 -24.76 5.22
C LEU A 47 13.33 -25.75 4.55
N ASP A 48 12.81 -26.67 3.72
CA ASP A 48 13.55 -27.74 3.06
C ASP A 48 14.30 -28.67 4.05
N LEU A 49 13.60 -28.98 5.15
CA LEU A 49 14.02 -29.93 6.18
C LEU A 49 13.33 -31.28 5.99
N ASP A 50 13.91 -32.32 6.61
CA ASP A 50 13.38 -33.68 6.55
C ASP A 50 11.94 -33.79 7.08
N LEU A 51 11.14 -34.58 6.37
CA LEU A 51 9.77 -34.91 6.74
C LEU A 51 9.76 -36.03 7.78
N VAL A 52 9.11 -35.80 8.90
CA VAL A 52 8.94 -36.82 9.95
C VAL A 52 7.61 -37.53 9.73
N VAL A 53 7.65 -38.85 9.58
CA VAL A 53 6.44 -39.67 9.39
C VAL A 53 5.79 -39.94 10.75
N ARG A 54 4.48 -39.70 10.83
CA ARG A 54 3.71 -39.80 12.08
C ARG A 54 2.55 -40.79 11.95
N ASP A 55 2.13 -41.35 13.07
CA ASP A 55 0.91 -42.17 13.18
C ASP A 55 -0.37 -41.30 13.21
N GLU A 56 -1.54 -41.96 13.25
CA GLU A 56 -2.86 -41.32 13.34
C GLU A 56 -3.06 -40.48 14.62
N ASP A 57 -2.25 -40.72 15.65
CA ASP A 57 -2.28 -40.01 16.93
C ASP A 57 -1.23 -38.90 17.02
N GLY A 58 -0.42 -38.71 15.96
CA GLY A 58 0.60 -37.68 15.82
C GLY A 58 1.98 -38.04 16.41
N ASN A 59 2.17 -39.27 16.87
CA ASN A 59 3.45 -39.76 17.36
C ASN A 59 4.37 -40.11 16.19
N ILE A 60 5.68 -40.06 16.42
CA ILE A 60 6.68 -40.41 15.40
C ILE A 60 6.66 -41.92 15.23
N LEU A 61 6.58 -42.38 13.98
CA LEU A 61 6.66 -43.81 13.66
C LEU A 61 8.08 -44.32 13.87
N ASP A 62 8.21 -45.38 14.66
CA ASP A 62 9.49 -46.05 14.90
C ASP A 62 9.82 -47.00 13.73
N PRO A 63 10.94 -46.81 13.02
CA PRO A 63 11.39 -47.69 11.95
C PRO A 63 11.71 -49.12 12.39
N GLU A 64 12.05 -49.35 13.67
CA GLU A 64 12.37 -50.69 14.17
C GLU A 64 11.11 -51.52 14.47
N GLN A 65 9.99 -50.86 14.77
CA GLN A 65 8.71 -51.51 15.05
C GLN A 65 7.81 -51.57 13.81
N THR A 66 8.04 -50.72 12.82
CA THR A 66 7.19 -50.57 11.64
C THR A 66 7.81 -51.29 10.44
N SER A 67 7.03 -52.15 9.76
CA SER A 67 7.47 -52.76 8.50
C SER A 67 7.88 -51.70 7.47
N THR A 68 8.97 -51.94 6.74
CA THR A 68 9.51 -51.03 5.72
C THR A 68 8.46 -50.62 4.68
N ILE A 69 7.56 -51.54 4.31
CA ILE A 69 6.49 -51.27 3.34
C ILE A 69 5.45 -50.31 3.94
N SER A 70 5.08 -50.52 5.20
CA SER A 70 4.11 -49.66 5.91
C SER A 70 4.69 -48.26 6.11
N LEU A 71 5.97 -48.17 6.48
CA LEU A 71 6.67 -46.89 6.64
C LEU A 71 6.74 -46.11 5.33
N PHE A 72 7.07 -46.79 4.21
CA PHE A 72 7.09 -46.17 2.89
C PHE A 72 5.72 -45.61 2.48
N ARG A 73 4.64 -46.39 2.68
CA ARG A 73 3.28 -45.92 2.39
C ARG A 73 2.89 -44.72 3.24
N ALA A 74 3.22 -44.75 4.53
CA ALA A 74 2.95 -43.63 5.43
C ALA A 74 3.73 -42.37 5.02
N HIS A 75 4.99 -42.53 4.59
CA HIS A 75 5.78 -41.42 4.03
C HIS A 75 5.16 -40.84 2.75
N GLU A 76 4.74 -41.69 1.82
CA GLU A 76 4.10 -41.25 0.57
C GLU A 76 2.82 -40.44 0.84
N ILE A 77 1.98 -40.92 1.77
CA ILE A 77 0.77 -40.21 2.20
C ILE A 77 1.13 -38.86 2.84
N ALA A 78 2.07 -38.84 3.80
CA ALA A 78 2.48 -37.62 4.48
C ALA A 78 3.05 -36.58 3.49
N SER A 79 3.91 -37.02 2.57
CA SER A 79 4.49 -36.16 1.53
C SER A 79 3.40 -35.53 0.65
N LYS A 80 2.44 -36.34 0.19
CA LYS A 80 1.33 -35.86 -0.64
C LYS A 80 0.45 -34.84 0.09
N GLN A 81 0.10 -35.09 1.36
CA GLN A 81 -0.71 -34.17 2.15
C GLN A 81 -0.05 -32.81 2.36
N VAL A 82 1.28 -32.77 2.54
CA VAL A 82 2.01 -31.50 2.70
C VAL A 82 2.10 -30.76 1.36
N GLU A 83 2.26 -31.48 0.25
CA GLU A 83 2.28 -30.90 -1.10
C GLU A 83 0.93 -30.29 -1.51
N GLU A 84 -0.18 -30.98 -1.24
CA GLU A 84 -1.53 -30.46 -1.49
C GLU A 84 -1.78 -29.14 -0.74
N ARG A 85 -1.42 -29.07 0.55
CA ARG A 85 -1.53 -27.83 1.35
C ARG A 85 -0.66 -26.70 0.80
N LEU A 86 0.53 -27.00 0.29
CA LEU A 86 1.40 -26.01 -0.34
C LEU A 86 0.78 -25.44 -1.62
N LEU A 87 0.13 -26.27 -2.43
CA LEU A 87 -0.57 -25.85 -3.64
C LEU A 87 -1.79 -24.99 -3.30
N GLU A 88 -2.57 -25.36 -2.28
CA GLU A 88 -3.68 -24.56 -1.77
C GLU A 88 -3.23 -23.16 -1.30
N GLU A 89 -2.14 -23.06 -0.52
CA GLU A 89 -1.62 -21.76 -0.12
C GLU A 89 -1.09 -20.93 -1.30
N LYS A 90 -0.46 -21.55 -2.30
CA LYS A 90 0.00 -20.85 -3.50
C LYS A 90 -1.16 -20.31 -4.33
N SER A 91 -2.21 -21.11 -4.52
CA SER A 91 -3.41 -20.72 -5.26
C SER A 91 -4.23 -19.63 -4.55
N GLN A 92 -4.29 -19.63 -3.21
CA GLN A 92 -4.91 -18.54 -2.44
C GLN A 92 -4.13 -17.23 -2.57
N LYS A 93 -2.80 -17.27 -2.47
CA LYS A 93 -1.95 -16.07 -2.66
C LYS A 93 -2.03 -15.53 -4.09
N GLN A 94 -1.99 -16.42 -5.09
CA GLN A 94 -2.17 -16.04 -6.50
C GLN A 94 -3.55 -15.42 -6.76
N ASN A 95 -4.64 -15.96 -6.20
CA ASN A 95 -5.97 -15.36 -6.35
C ASN A 95 -6.07 -13.95 -5.77
N ILE A 96 -5.39 -13.66 -4.66
CA ILE A 96 -5.38 -12.31 -4.07
C ILE A 96 -4.61 -11.33 -4.97
N ASP A 97 -3.46 -11.74 -5.50
CA ASP A 97 -2.62 -10.91 -6.37
C ASP A 97 -3.27 -10.67 -7.73
N ILE A 98 -3.89 -11.69 -8.34
CA ILE A 98 -4.62 -11.59 -9.60
C ILE A 98 -5.88 -10.72 -9.44
N ASN A 99 -6.60 -10.85 -8.32
CA ASN A 99 -7.81 -10.05 -8.07
C ASN A 99 -7.47 -8.59 -7.73
N ARG A 100 -6.27 -8.32 -7.17
CA ARG A 100 -5.72 -6.95 -7.08
C ARG A 100 -5.36 -6.41 -8.46
N GLN A 101 -4.60 -7.15 -9.27
CA GLN A 101 -4.15 -6.70 -10.59
C GLN A 101 -5.30 -6.53 -11.59
N ALA A 102 -6.29 -7.44 -11.59
CA ALA A 102 -7.47 -7.36 -12.44
C ALA A 102 -8.36 -6.16 -12.10
N LYS A 103 -8.44 -5.73 -10.82
CA LYS A 103 -9.19 -4.52 -10.42
C LYS A 103 -8.53 -3.22 -10.88
N PHE A 104 -7.19 -3.18 -10.95
CA PHE A 104 -6.46 -2.06 -11.52
C PHE A 104 -6.51 -2.02 -13.06
N ALA A 105 -6.57 -3.18 -13.73
CA ALA A 105 -6.64 -3.25 -15.19
C ALA A 105 -8.07 -3.06 -15.76
N ALA A 106 -9.12 -3.38 -14.99
CA ALA A 106 -10.51 -3.34 -15.46
C ALA A 106 -11.22 -1.98 -15.30
N THR A 107 -10.62 -1.02 -14.59
CA THR A 107 -11.17 0.33 -14.49
C THR A 107 -10.39 1.22 -15.45
N PRO A 108 -11.01 1.82 -16.49
CA PRO A 108 -10.31 2.80 -17.31
C PRO A 108 -9.84 3.93 -16.40
N SER A 109 -8.52 4.06 -16.23
CA SER A 109 -7.89 5.17 -15.53
C SER A 109 -7.60 6.26 -16.55
N PHE A 110 -8.17 7.43 -16.29
CA PHE A 110 -7.90 8.62 -17.08
C PHE A 110 -6.74 9.37 -16.44
N ALA A 111 -5.94 10.02 -17.29
CA ALA A 111 -4.87 10.88 -16.84
C ALA A 111 -5.07 12.27 -17.44
N LEU A 112 -5.03 13.30 -16.59
CA LEU A 112 -5.03 14.68 -17.05
C LEU A 112 -3.60 15.19 -17.10
N PHE A 113 -3.12 15.46 -18.31
CA PHE A 113 -1.83 16.09 -18.54
C PHE A 113 -1.97 17.61 -18.57
N VAL A 114 -1.28 18.30 -17.67
CA VAL A 114 -1.26 19.77 -17.55
C VAL A 114 0.14 20.28 -17.86
N ASN A 115 0.22 21.26 -18.76
CA ASN A 115 1.46 21.94 -19.09
C ASN A 115 1.31 23.44 -18.82
N LEU A 116 2.03 23.93 -17.81
CA LEU A 116 2.03 25.33 -17.43
C LEU A 116 3.08 26.08 -18.24
N LYS A 117 2.63 26.83 -19.25
CA LYS A 117 3.52 27.58 -20.16
C LYS A 117 3.98 28.93 -19.61
N ASN A 118 3.08 29.67 -18.95
CA ASN A 118 3.37 31.02 -18.46
C ASN A 118 2.43 31.39 -17.31
N VAL A 119 2.94 32.12 -16.33
CA VAL A 119 2.18 32.74 -15.24
C VAL A 119 2.55 34.22 -15.18
N VAL A 120 1.58 35.08 -15.51
CA VAL A 120 1.77 36.53 -15.46
C VAL A 120 0.95 37.08 -14.29
N CYS A 121 1.61 37.48 -13.22
CA CYS A 121 0.96 38.10 -12.06
C CYS A 121 1.72 39.36 -11.66
N LYS A 122 1.05 40.53 -11.66
CA LYS A 122 1.63 41.82 -11.23
C LYS A 122 1.67 41.94 -9.71
N ILE A 123 2.35 41.00 -9.03
CA ILE A 123 2.38 40.92 -7.56
C ILE A 123 3.54 41.75 -6.98
N GLY A 124 4.66 41.86 -7.70
CA GLY A 124 5.89 42.53 -7.20
C GLY A 124 6.61 41.79 -6.08
N GLU A 125 6.05 40.67 -5.60
CA GLU A 125 6.59 39.76 -4.59
C GLU A 125 6.62 38.33 -5.15
N ASP A 126 7.24 37.41 -4.40
CA ASP A 126 7.23 35.98 -4.76
C ASP A 126 5.81 35.40 -4.67
N ALA A 127 5.52 34.40 -5.50
CA ALA A 127 4.22 33.75 -5.55
C ALA A 127 4.32 32.23 -5.59
N GLU A 128 3.32 31.57 -5.04
CA GLU A 128 3.10 30.14 -5.09
C GLU A 128 1.81 29.87 -5.87
N VAL A 129 1.91 29.07 -6.91
CA VAL A 129 0.78 28.66 -7.76
C VAL A 129 0.46 27.22 -7.42
N LEU A 130 -0.72 26.98 -6.86
CA LEU A 130 -1.21 25.65 -6.52
C LEU A 130 -2.27 25.24 -7.54
N MET A 131 -2.06 24.10 -8.19
CA MET A 131 -2.97 23.55 -9.20
C MET A 131 -3.58 22.25 -8.70
N SER A 132 -4.90 22.10 -8.80
CA SER A 132 -5.63 20.94 -8.29
C SER A 132 -6.95 20.72 -9.03
N LEU A 133 -7.51 19.52 -8.92
CA LEU A 133 -8.85 19.18 -9.38
C LEU A 133 -9.86 19.33 -8.25
N TYR A 134 -10.98 19.97 -8.56
CA TYR A 134 -12.05 20.29 -7.63
C TYR A 134 -13.38 19.82 -8.20
N ASP A 135 -14.19 19.18 -7.34
CA ASP A 135 -15.58 18.88 -7.64
C ASP A 135 -16.50 19.98 -7.07
N PRO A 136 -17.20 20.76 -7.93
CA PRO A 136 -18.20 21.72 -7.48
C PRO A 136 -19.41 21.10 -6.78
N HIS A 137 -19.81 19.88 -7.12
CA HIS A 137 -20.98 19.21 -6.53
C HIS A 137 -20.71 18.77 -5.09
N GLU A 138 -19.60 18.08 -4.85
CA GLU A 138 -19.20 17.64 -3.51
C GLU A 138 -18.47 18.74 -2.71
N SER A 139 -18.16 19.87 -3.35
CA SER A 139 -17.35 20.97 -2.80
C SER A 139 -16.02 20.50 -2.20
N LYS A 140 -15.35 19.56 -2.90
CA LYS A 140 -14.16 18.88 -2.40
C LYS A 140 -13.06 18.80 -3.47
N PHE A 141 -11.81 18.91 -3.03
CA PHE A 141 -10.66 18.64 -3.87
C PHE A 141 -10.50 17.14 -4.13
N ILE A 142 -10.40 16.77 -5.40
CA ILE A 142 -10.21 15.41 -5.88
C ILE A 142 -8.73 15.04 -5.85
N SER A 143 -7.85 15.97 -6.23
CA SER A 143 -6.41 15.73 -6.33
C SER A 143 -5.62 16.47 -5.24
N GLU A 144 -4.36 16.04 -5.08
CA GLU A 144 -3.35 16.83 -4.38
C GLU A 144 -3.00 18.12 -5.14
N ASN A 145 -2.32 19.04 -4.44
CA ASN A 145 -1.89 20.31 -5.01
C ASN A 145 -0.53 20.18 -5.68
N TYR A 146 -0.46 20.48 -6.98
CA TYR A 146 0.81 20.69 -7.67
C TYR A 146 1.30 22.12 -7.46
N LEU A 147 2.42 22.28 -6.76
CA LEU A 147 3.00 23.57 -6.38
C LEU A 147 4.06 24.02 -7.38
N VAL A 148 3.91 25.23 -7.89
CA VAL A 148 4.93 25.94 -8.67
C VAL A 148 5.30 27.24 -7.96
N ARG A 149 6.59 27.46 -7.73
CA ARG A 149 7.12 28.69 -7.11
C ARG A 149 7.56 29.67 -8.17
N TRP A 150 7.01 30.88 -8.11
CA TRP A 150 7.29 31.99 -9.00
C TRP A 150 8.00 33.11 -8.23
N SER A 151 9.02 33.70 -8.84
CA SER A 151 9.76 34.82 -8.28
C SER A 151 9.10 36.16 -8.58
N SER A 152 9.43 37.17 -7.78
CA SER A 152 9.04 38.57 -8.01
C SER A 152 9.47 39.14 -9.37
N SER A 153 10.50 38.56 -10.02
CA SER A 153 10.93 38.93 -11.37
C SER A 153 10.09 38.28 -12.48
N GLY A 154 9.03 37.54 -12.14
CA GLY A 154 8.16 36.93 -13.14
C GLY A 154 8.73 35.65 -13.77
N LEU A 155 9.72 35.02 -13.14
CA LEU A 155 10.30 33.74 -13.58
C LEU A 155 10.09 32.66 -12.49
N PRO A 156 9.95 31.37 -12.86
CA PRO A 156 10.00 30.29 -11.88
C PRO A 156 11.32 30.35 -11.08
N LYS A 157 11.25 30.13 -9.76
CA LYS A 157 12.46 30.12 -8.91
C LYS A 157 13.41 28.96 -9.21
N ASP A 158 12.88 27.87 -9.75
CA ASP A 158 13.66 26.72 -10.20
C ASP A 158 13.98 26.84 -11.69
N ILE A 159 15.19 27.29 -12.01
CA ILE A 159 15.69 27.47 -13.39
C ILE A 159 15.73 26.14 -14.14
N ASP A 160 15.95 25.00 -13.46
CA ASP A 160 15.91 23.66 -14.06
C ASP A 160 14.49 23.22 -14.49
N ARG A 161 13.44 23.89 -14.00
CA ARG A 161 12.04 23.58 -14.34
C ARG A 161 11.43 24.53 -15.38
N LEU A 162 12.15 25.54 -15.85
CA LEU A 162 11.64 26.59 -16.75
C LEU A 162 10.96 26.05 -18.04
N HIS A 163 11.47 24.92 -18.57
CA HIS A 163 10.97 24.29 -19.80
C HIS A 163 10.14 23.03 -19.55
N ASN A 164 9.87 22.68 -18.29
CA ASN A 164 9.25 21.41 -17.93
C ASN A 164 8.28 21.50 -16.72
N LEU A 165 7.44 22.53 -16.68
CA LEU A 165 6.32 22.62 -15.73
C LEU A 165 5.14 21.76 -16.20
N ARG A 166 5.35 20.45 -16.23
CA ARG A 166 4.35 19.45 -16.59
C ARG A 166 3.91 18.71 -15.34
N ALA A 167 2.61 18.52 -15.20
CA ALA A 167 1.99 17.71 -14.16
C ALA A 167 1.04 16.70 -14.80
N VAL A 168 1.02 15.47 -14.29
CA VAL A 168 0.07 14.45 -14.71
C VAL A 168 -0.74 14.08 -13.49
N PHE A 169 -2.05 14.33 -13.54
CA PHE A 169 -3.00 13.85 -12.54
C PHE A 169 -3.46 12.47 -12.98
N THR A 170 -2.91 11.43 -12.37
CA THR A 170 -3.26 10.03 -12.61
C THR A 170 -4.40 9.59 -11.71
N ASP A 171 -4.82 8.33 -11.85
CA ASP A 171 -5.80 7.68 -10.97
C ASP A 171 -7.20 8.30 -10.98
N LEU A 172 -7.56 9.03 -12.04
CA LEU A 172 -8.93 9.47 -12.27
C LEU A 172 -9.75 8.27 -12.72
N GLY A 173 -10.63 7.78 -11.84
CA GLY A 173 -11.43 6.60 -12.10
C GLY A 173 -12.69 6.91 -12.91
N SER A 174 -13.44 5.86 -13.25
CA SER A 174 -14.73 5.99 -13.96
C SER A 174 -15.78 6.76 -13.15
N LYS A 175 -15.64 6.82 -11.81
CA LYS A 175 -16.48 7.66 -10.95
C LYS A 175 -16.22 9.14 -11.18
N ASP A 176 -14.95 9.51 -11.35
CA ASP A 176 -14.56 10.90 -11.57
C ASP A 176 -14.93 11.34 -12.99
N LEU A 177 -14.78 10.48 -14.00
CA LEU A 177 -15.25 10.78 -15.35
C LEU A 177 -16.79 10.89 -15.47
N LYS A 178 -17.54 10.15 -14.64
CA LYS A 178 -19.01 10.24 -14.58
C LYS A 178 -19.50 11.49 -13.83
N ARG A 179 -18.63 12.22 -13.14
CA ARG A 179 -19.02 13.51 -12.54
C ARG A 179 -19.37 14.46 -13.68
N GLU A 180 -20.54 15.10 -13.60
CA GLU A 180 -21.00 16.00 -14.66
C GLU A 180 -20.07 17.20 -14.86
N LYS A 181 -19.34 17.61 -13.80
CA LYS A 181 -18.48 18.79 -13.79
C LYS A 181 -17.23 18.57 -12.96
N ILE A 182 -16.05 18.65 -13.58
CA ILE A 182 -14.76 18.73 -12.87
C ILE A 182 -14.15 20.10 -13.18
N SER A 183 -13.75 20.82 -12.14
CA SER A 183 -13.06 22.10 -12.27
C SER A 183 -11.57 21.94 -12.00
N PHE A 184 -10.74 22.46 -12.90
CA PHE A 184 -9.33 22.69 -12.63
C PHE A 184 -9.17 24.03 -11.93
N VAL A 185 -8.65 24.01 -10.71
CA VAL A 185 -8.49 25.19 -9.88
C VAL A 185 -7.02 25.52 -9.70
N CYS A 186 -6.69 26.77 -9.97
CA CYS A 186 -5.38 27.37 -9.80
C CYS A 186 -5.47 28.46 -8.73
N GLN A 187 -4.81 28.26 -7.59
CA GLN A 187 -4.75 29.21 -6.49
C GLN A 187 -3.39 29.90 -6.48
N ILE A 188 -3.41 31.23 -6.45
CA ILE A 188 -2.20 32.04 -6.40
C ILE A 188 -2.08 32.59 -4.97
N VAL A 189 -0.99 32.26 -4.32
CA VAL A 189 -0.65 32.71 -2.97
C VAL A 189 0.58 33.60 -3.09
N ARG A 190 0.45 34.88 -2.72
CA ARG A 190 1.62 35.77 -2.61
C ARG A 190 2.37 35.47 -1.32
N VAL A 191 3.69 35.51 -1.39
CA VAL A 191 4.61 35.24 -0.28
C VAL A 191 5.53 36.44 -0.12
N GLY A 192 5.30 37.21 0.93
CA GLY A 192 5.94 38.53 1.06
C GLY A 192 5.60 39.25 2.36
N ARG A 193 5.65 40.59 2.35
CA ARG A 193 5.49 41.46 3.53
C ARG A 193 4.05 41.87 3.77
N MET A 194 3.64 42.01 5.04
CA MET A 194 2.22 42.22 5.38
C MET A 194 1.63 43.51 4.77
N GLU A 195 2.44 44.57 4.65
CA GLU A 195 2.03 45.91 4.23
C GLU A 195 2.36 46.23 2.77
N LEU A 196 1.47 47.00 2.12
CA LEU A 196 1.65 47.60 0.78
C LEU A 196 2.37 48.97 0.82
N ARG A 197 2.88 49.41 1.98
CA ARG A 197 3.54 50.72 2.17
C ARG A 197 5.04 50.58 2.39
N ASP A 198 5.81 51.45 1.74
CA ASP A 198 7.27 51.62 1.91
C ASP A 198 7.63 52.28 3.25
N ASN A 199 7.21 51.68 4.37
CA ASN A 199 7.71 52.08 5.68
C ASN A 199 8.97 51.28 6.00
N ASN A 200 10.04 52.01 6.32
CA ASN A 200 11.42 51.55 6.46
C ASN A 200 11.67 50.66 7.71
N THR A 201 10.68 49.89 8.16
CA THR A 201 10.76 49.00 9.33
C THR A 201 11.11 47.58 8.89
N ARG A 202 12.41 47.35 8.69
CA ARG A 202 12.98 46.22 7.94
C ARG A 202 12.82 44.79 8.51
N LYS A 203 12.07 44.50 9.58
CA LYS A 203 12.25 43.19 10.29
C LYS A 203 11.06 42.47 10.94
N LEU A 204 9.78 42.74 10.65
CA LEU A 204 8.70 42.01 11.37
C LEU A 204 7.80 41.04 10.60
N THR A 205 7.74 41.04 9.26
CA THR A 205 6.85 40.11 8.55
C THR A 205 7.42 39.62 7.20
N SER A 206 8.47 38.80 7.21
CA SER A 206 8.96 38.13 6.00
C SER A 206 8.39 36.71 5.85
N GLY A 207 8.06 36.29 4.63
CA GLY A 207 7.61 34.92 4.34
C GLY A 207 6.12 34.65 4.62
N LEU A 208 5.32 35.71 4.83
CA LEU A 208 3.90 35.55 5.14
C LEU A 208 3.11 35.22 3.87
N ARG A 209 2.44 34.07 3.88
CA ARG A 209 1.62 33.56 2.78
C ARG A 209 0.22 34.17 2.83
N ARG A 210 -0.23 34.80 1.75
CA ARG A 210 -1.56 35.41 1.64
C ARG A 210 -2.21 35.06 0.30
N PRO A 211 -3.51 34.77 0.26
CA PRO A 211 -4.19 34.54 -1.01
C PRO A 211 -4.10 35.81 -1.86
N PHE A 212 -3.75 35.64 -3.13
CA PHE A 212 -3.72 36.71 -4.12
C PHE A 212 -4.90 36.59 -5.08
N GLY A 213 -5.20 35.37 -5.53
CA GLY A 213 -6.32 35.12 -6.43
C GLY A 213 -6.55 33.64 -6.64
N VAL A 214 -7.71 33.32 -7.21
CA VAL A 214 -8.08 31.96 -7.61
C VAL A 214 -8.64 32.04 -9.02
N ALA A 215 -8.23 31.12 -9.88
CA ALA A 215 -8.80 30.89 -11.19
C ALA A 215 -9.34 29.46 -11.24
N GLY A 216 -10.51 29.29 -11.85
CA GLY A 216 -11.12 27.99 -12.09
C GLY A 216 -11.45 27.85 -13.56
N ASN A 217 -11.18 26.68 -14.15
CA ASN A 217 -11.63 26.33 -15.49
C ASN A 217 -12.41 25.02 -15.42
N LEU A 218 -13.58 24.98 -16.06
CA LEU A 218 -14.39 23.78 -16.13
C LEU A 218 -13.84 22.87 -17.24
N LEU A 219 -13.37 21.68 -16.86
CA LEU A 219 -12.76 20.73 -17.80
C LEU A 219 -13.78 19.88 -18.56
N CYS A 220 -14.98 19.68 -17.99
CA CYS A 220 -16.13 18.97 -18.57
C CYS A 220 -17.41 19.65 -18.11
#